data_AF-A0A2V1IX42-F1
#
_entry.id   AF-A0A2V1IX42-F1
#
_cell.length_a   1.000
_cell.length_b   1.000
_cell.length_c   1.000
_cell.angle_alpha   90.00
_cell.angle_beta   90.00
_cell.angle_gamma   90.00
#
_symmetry.space_group_name_H-M   'P 1'
#
loop_
_entity.id
_entity.type
_entity.pdbx_description
1 polymer ?
#
loop_
_entity_poly.entity_id
_entity_poly.type
_entity_poly.pdbx_seq_one_letter_code
_entity_poly.pdbx_strand_id
1 'polypeptide(L)'
;MKRSAAGMMALIMAVIATFPTEAAVNYVKKLRGAKAIEVTYESSYKGRTYPGATIVSISGEQVRISTADNGRGRRGDAPVQNTYIDYATRQWYKVAQLPGGREISSARDFASDSAMRVIGREKVLGLDCTVARTSINSNTIDICYTDALPFEGTPQPGVGVPSGLVLKVTRNGESVQEAVDIKAFRPDGSLFPAQWGERLSDPEYLYAINQSGVITVPVFDHARINFSGAAIPDALNDGEVYNVGGGTIVIRKVTLPDSAAAADRSIFAEVVQYSEGDAYDRTGSIFVIPTGKKQSFVDAIRNLKSVPAFVSDSTAYHGLVSTDGYDAPLELMRFFTGFGVRAFNKNVVPGQEWVDSVLYKTEISDLASHLSGEQWIGAYIGNWDGRGHILSLDLKYYPGGGDRKFTAMPLFNTVNYLEQAGQPYPIFMLNDSLQTEFTLDHPVENAMLCYTTTGHGGWGGGDEFNKKTNTIILDGREVITFIPWRDDCGTYRNNNPCSGNFANGLSSSDLSRSNWCPGTVTNPEYIYLGNLAAGKHKLTVKIPQGKPAGSSNSYWCISGTLLY
;
A
#
# COMPACT_ATOMS: atom_id res chain seq x y z
N MET A 1 36.15 63.50 -1.79
CA MET A 1 37.15 64.26 -1.01
C MET A 1 37.56 63.43 0.21
N LYS A 2 38.87 63.34 0.44
CA LYS A 2 39.65 62.70 1.53
C LYS A 2 38.91 62.61 2.88
N ARG A 3 38.98 61.52 3.65
CA ARG A 3 40.08 60.98 4.50
C ARG A 3 39.55 59.66 5.13
N SER A 4 40.28 58.66 5.57
CA SER A 4 41.72 58.33 5.64
C SER A 4 41.80 56.85 5.99
N ALA A 5 42.73 56.13 5.35
CA ALA A 5 43.11 54.77 5.68
C ALA A 5 44.26 54.77 6.70
N ALA A 6 44.13 53.90 7.71
CA ALA A 6 45.18 53.29 8.54
C ALA A 6 44.43 52.21 9.35
N GLY A 7 44.78 50.94 9.41
CA GLY A 7 45.99 50.22 9.07
C GLY A 7 46.04 49.08 10.08
N MET A 8 45.98 47.82 9.62
CA MET A 8 46.49 46.68 10.39
C MET A 8 46.67 45.50 9.42
N MET A 9 47.90 45.32 8.97
CA MET A 9 48.34 44.19 8.16
C MET A 9 48.68 43.06 9.13
N ALA A 10 47.79 42.09 9.29
CA ALA A 10 48.05 40.86 10.04
C ALA A 10 48.44 39.75 9.05
N LEU A 11 49.69 39.34 9.15
CA LEU A 11 50.33 38.26 8.41
C LEU A 11 49.70 36.92 8.83
N ILE A 12 48.83 36.33 7.99
CA ILE A 12 48.33 34.96 8.22
C ILE A 12 49.39 33.99 7.69
N MET A 13 50.21 33.45 8.58
CA MET A 13 50.97 32.22 8.31
C MET A 13 49.96 31.07 8.18
N ALA A 14 49.82 30.54 6.97
CA ALA A 14 49.18 29.26 6.75
C ALA A 14 50.06 28.14 7.32
N VAL A 15 49.72 27.63 8.50
CA VAL A 15 50.23 26.36 9.00
C VAL A 15 49.59 25.27 8.14
N ILE A 16 50.34 24.75 7.18
CA ILE A 16 49.99 23.51 6.49
C ILE A 16 50.14 22.41 7.53
N ALA A 17 49.01 21.97 8.10
CA ALA A 17 48.95 20.73 8.86
C ALA A 17 49.17 19.59 7.86
N THR A 18 50.41 19.12 7.78
CA THR A 18 50.75 17.85 7.14
C THR A 18 50.12 16.73 7.98
N PHE A 19 49.00 16.18 7.50
CA PHE A 19 48.51 14.91 8.00
C PHE A 19 49.64 13.87 7.80
N PRO A 20 50.05 13.12 8.83
CA PRO A 20 50.96 12.00 8.63
C PRO A 20 50.28 11.04 7.65
N THR A 21 50.92 10.80 6.51
CA THR A 21 50.58 9.67 5.63
C THR A 21 50.69 8.41 6.47
N GLU A 22 49.54 7.86 6.84
CA GLU A 22 49.45 6.58 7.54
C GLU A 22 50.21 5.55 6.69
N ALA A 23 51.30 5.00 7.23
CA ALA A 23 52.08 4.00 6.53
C ALA A 23 51.14 2.83 6.19
N ALA A 24 50.97 2.54 4.89
CA ALA A 24 50.08 1.48 4.43
C ALA A 24 50.34 0.19 5.24
N VAL A 25 49.33 -0.24 6.00
CA VAL A 25 49.45 -1.41 6.88
C VAL A 25 49.77 -2.64 6.02
N ASN A 26 50.91 -3.29 6.28
CA ASN A 26 51.26 -4.51 5.57
C ASN A 26 50.44 -5.69 6.14
N TYR A 27 49.24 -5.87 5.60
CA TYR A 27 48.30 -6.91 6.04
C TYR A 27 48.85 -8.33 5.86
N VAL A 28 49.64 -8.60 4.82
CA VAL A 28 50.29 -9.91 4.61
C VAL A 28 51.22 -10.26 5.78
N LYS A 29 51.95 -9.28 6.31
CA LYS A 29 52.80 -9.47 7.50
C LYS A 29 51.96 -9.54 8.78
N LYS A 30 50.99 -8.64 8.94
CA LYS A 30 50.14 -8.51 10.15
C LYS A 30 49.28 -9.76 10.39
N LEU A 31 48.78 -10.38 9.33
CA LEU A 31 47.86 -11.53 9.39
C LEU A 31 48.57 -12.88 9.16
N ARG A 32 49.91 -12.88 9.12
CA ARG A 32 50.69 -14.11 8.93
C ARG A 32 50.36 -15.11 10.03
N GLY A 33 49.87 -16.29 9.65
CA GLY A 33 49.49 -17.36 10.58
C GLY A 33 48.15 -17.15 11.29
N ALA A 34 47.38 -16.12 10.92
CA ALA A 34 45.99 -16.00 11.38
C ALA A 34 45.18 -17.20 10.87
N LYS A 35 44.31 -17.73 11.73
CA LYS A 35 43.37 -18.82 11.38
C LYS A 35 41.97 -18.32 11.03
N ALA A 36 41.67 -17.08 11.42
CA ALA A 36 40.40 -16.42 11.16
C ALA A 36 40.63 -14.91 11.08
N ILE A 37 39.86 -14.24 10.22
CA ILE A 37 39.91 -12.79 10.03
C ILE A 37 38.52 -12.18 10.01
N GLU A 38 38.44 -10.94 10.47
CA GLU A 38 37.28 -10.08 10.32
C GLU A 38 37.66 -8.93 9.38
N VAL A 39 36.82 -8.72 8.37
CA VAL A 39 36.96 -7.64 7.40
C VAL A 39 35.80 -6.67 7.58
N THR A 40 36.12 -5.40 7.78
CA THR A 40 35.14 -4.31 7.89
C THR A 40 35.03 -3.60 6.56
N TYR A 41 33.81 -3.47 6.05
CA TYR A 41 33.49 -2.75 4.81
C TYR A 41 32.62 -1.53 5.09
N GLU A 42 32.92 -0.44 4.39
CA GLU A 42 32.08 0.75 4.33
C GLU A 42 31.37 0.85 2.98
N SER A 43 30.19 1.47 2.98
CA SER A 43 29.42 1.69 1.76
C SER A 43 29.37 3.18 1.42
N SER A 44 29.53 3.51 0.15
CA SER A 44 29.39 4.86 -0.37
C SER A 44 28.57 4.90 -1.65
N TYR A 45 27.97 6.05 -1.93
CA TYR A 45 27.31 6.33 -3.21
C TYR A 45 27.72 7.72 -3.68
N LYS A 46 28.23 7.81 -4.91
CA LYS A 46 28.75 9.06 -5.49
C LYS A 46 29.74 9.77 -4.57
N GLY A 47 30.61 8.99 -3.91
CA GLY A 47 31.64 9.48 -3.00
C GLY A 47 31.15 9.90 -1.60
N ARG A 48 29.86 9.76 -1.28
CA ARG A 48 29.34 9.99 0.08
C ARG A 48 29.21 8.67 0.83
N THR A 49 29.92 8.53 1.94
CA THR A 49 29.86 7.36 2.83
C THR A 49 28.55 7.36 3.63
N TYR A 50 27.92 6.19 3.74
CA TYR A 50 26.73 5.98 4.56
C TYR A 50 27.09 5.46 5.96
N PRO A 51 26.30 5.83 6.99
CA PRO A 51 26.50 5.30 8.33
C PRO A 51 26.20 3.79 8.39
N GLY A 52 27.07 3.06 9.08
CA GLY A 52 27.01 1.60 9.22
C GLY A 52 28.18 0.91 8.51
N ALA A 53 28.54 -0.28 8.97
CA ALA A 53 29.59 -1.09 8.38
C ALA A 53 29.09 -2.52 8.16
N THR A 54 29.58 -3.19 7.11
CA THR A 54 29.39 -4.62 6.93
C THR A 54 30.61 -5.34 7.48
N ILE A 55 30.38 -6.34 8.32
CA ILE A 55 31.40 -7.16 8.94
C ILE A 55 31.35 -8.54 8.31
N VAL A 56 32.48 -8.98 7.75
CA VAL A 56 32.66 -10.31 7.18
C VAL A 56 33.66 -11.07 8.05
N SER A 57 33.16 -12.01 8.85
CA SER A 57 33.98 -12.91 9.68
C SER A 57 34.26 -14.19 8.89
N ILE A 58 35.52 -14.58 8.75
CA ILE A 58 35.99 -15.73 7.97
C ILE A 58 36.79 -16.66 8.87
N SER A 59 36.46 -17.96 8.88
CA SER A 59 37.24 -19.00 9.54
C SER A 59 37.15 -20.32 8.76
N GLY A 60 38.28 -20.76 8.21
CA GLY A 60 38.30 -21.92 7.31
C GLY A 60 37.38 -21.70 6.11
N GLU A 61 36.48 -22.65 5.87
CA GLU A 61 35.50 -22.63 4.78
C GLU A 61 34.18 -21.91 5.15
N GLN A 62 34.10 -21.35 6.36
CA GLN A 62 32.90 -20.68 6.86
C GLN A 62 33.05 -19.17 6.83
N VAL A 63 32.02 -18.48 6.33
CA VAL A 63 31.91 -17.03 6.39
C VAL A 63 30.58 -16.62 7.00
N ARG A 64 30.60 -15.61 7.86
CA ARG A 64 29.43 -14.90 8.38
C ARG A 64 29.50 -13.43 7.98
N ILE A 65 28.42 -12.91 7.41
CA ILE A 65 28.25 -11.53 7.01
C ILE A 65 27.14 -10.92 7.87
N SER A 66 27.46 -9.84 8.58
CA SER A 66 26.55 -9.13 9.48
C SER A 66 26.72 -7.61 9.35
N THR A 67 25.70 -6.84 9.69
CA THR A 67 25.81 -5.38 9.79
C THR A 67 26.27 -4.98 11.19
N ALA A 68 27.28 -4.13 11.29
CA ALA A 68 27.68 -3.51 12.56
C ALA A 68 26.52 -2.66 13.11
N ASP A 69 26.31 -2.72 14.42
CA ASP A 69 25.35 -1.86 15.10
C ASP A 69 25.78 -0.40 14.96
N ASN A 70 24.93 0.41 14.32
CA ASN A 70 25.19 1.81 14.04
C ASN A 70 24.64 2.73 15.15
N GLY A 71 24.26 2.17 16.31
CA GLY A 71 23.86 2.93 17.50
C GLY A 71 22.55 3.69 17.37
N ARG A 72 21.84 3.54 16.24
CA ARG A 72 20.55 4.20 15.98
C ARG A 72 19.35 3.43 16.52
N GLY A 73 19.58 2.31 17.19
CA GLY A 73 18.52 1.41 17.64
C GLY A 73 17.83 0.74 16.46
N ARG A 74 17.69 -0.59 16.49
CA ARG A 74 16.79 -1.27 15.55
C ARG A 74 15.36 -0.89 15.92
N ARG A 75 14.51 -0.65 14.92
CA ARG A 75 13.06 -0.75 15.11
C ARG A 75 12.78 -2.13 15.72
N GLY A 76 12.10 -2.18 16.86
CA GLY A 76 11.95 -3.41 17.67
C GLY A 76 11.27 -4.57 16.94
N ASP A 77 10.61 -4.26 15.81
CA ASP A 77 9.88 -5.15 14.92
C ASP A 77 10.61 -5.46 13.60
N ALA A 78 11.84 -4.99 13.39
CA ALA A 78 12.61 -5.30 12.20
C ALA A 78 13.27 -6.70 12.29
N PRO A 79 13.19 -7.54 11.24
CA PRO A 79 13.80 -8.86 11.26
C PRO A 79 15.33 -8.76 11.33
N VAL A 80 15.95 -9.60 12.16
CA VAL A 80 17.41 -9.69 12.27
C VAL A 80 17.91 -10.62 11.19
N GLN A 81 18.77 -10.13 10.29
CA GLN A 81 19.27 -10.89 9.16
C GLN A 81 20.78 -11.09 9.23
N ASN A 82 21.23 -12.30 8.89
CA ASN A 82 22.63 -12.62 8.66
C ASN A 82 22.75 -13.35 7.31
N THR A 83 23.90 -13.23 6.67
CA THR A 83 24.25 -14.03 5.49
C THR A 83 25.44 -14.91 5.81
N TYR A 84 25.45 -16.13 5.30
CA TYR A 84 26.53 -17.09 5.51
C TYR A 84 27.03 -17.62 4.17
N ILE A 85 28.31 -17.95 4.08
CA ILE A 85 28.89 -18.64 2.93
C ILE A 85 29.56 -19.90 3.45
N ASP A 86 29.25 -21.02 2.81
CA ASP A 86 29.85 -22.32 3.05
C ASP A 86 30.61 -22.74 1.79
N TYR A 87 31.94 -22.59 1.84
CA TYR A 87 32.81 -22.99 0.75
C TYR A 87 32.92 -24.52 0.61
N ALA A 88 32.65 -25.29 1.68
CA ALA A 88 32.68 -26.75 1.65
C ALA A 88 31.55 -27.29 0.77
N THR A 89 30.34 -26.73 0.93
CA THR A 89 29.15 -27.10 0.15
C THR A 89 28.96 -26.25 -1.11
N ARG A 90 29.74 -25.17 -1.26
CA ARG A 90 29.60 -24.15 -2.32
C ARG A 90 28.22 -23.51 -2.33
N GLN A 91 27.70 -23.20 -1.14
CA GLN A 91 26.39 -22.58 -0.96
C GLN A 91 26.49 -21.34 -0.08
N TRP A 92 25.59 -20.39 -0.30
CA TRP A 92 25.46 -19.24 0.58
C TRP A 92 24.00 -19.07 1.02
N TYR A 93 23.84 -18.70 2.28
CA TYR A 93 22.58 -18.75 3.00
C TYR A 93 22.18 -17.35 3.45
N LYS A 94 20.89 -17.04 3.36
CA LYS A 94 20.30 -15.95 4.15
C LYS A 94 19.54 -16.57 5.31
N VAL A 95 19.70 -16.00 6.50
CA VAL A 95 18.98 -16.42 7.69
C VAL A 95 18.36 -15.19 8.33
N ALA A 96 17.11 -15.31 8.73
CA ALA A 96 16.43 -14.27 9.46
C ALA A 96 15.67 -14.79 10.66
N GLN A 97 15.68 -13.98 11.73
CA GLN A 97 14.75 -14.10 12.83
C GLN A 97 13.66 -13.04 12.64
N LEU A 98 12.42 -13.50 12.42
CA LEU A 98 11.25 -12.66 12.26
C LEU A 98 10.70 -12.22 13.62
N PRO A 99 9.90 -11.13 13.67
CA PRO A 99 9.07 -10.82 14.84
C PRO A 99 8.23 -12.02 15.26
N GLY A 100 8.14 -12.28 16.57
CA GLY A 100 7.48 -13.47 17.11
C GLY A 100 8.38 -14.72 17.19
N GLY A 101 9.65 -14.63 16.80
CA GLY A 101 10.67 -15.65 17.06
C GLY A 101 10.79 -16.75 16.00
N ARG A 102 10.02 -16.69 14.90
CA ARG A 102 10.17 -17.60 13.78
C ARG A 102 11.50 -17.38 13.08
N GLU A 103 12.28 -18.44 12.91
CA GLU A 103 13.54 -18.43 12.17
C GLU A 103 13.34 -19.04 10.79
N ILE A 104 13.81 -18.34 9.75
CA ILE A 104 13.72 -18.77 8.35
C ILE A 104 15.08 -18.68 7.67
N SER A 105 15.29 -19.51 6.65
CA SER A 105 16.46 -19.41 5.78
C SER A 105 16.15 -19.67 4.31
N SER A 106 17.03 -19.16 3.46
CA SER A 106 17.16 -19.57 2.06
C SER A 106 18.63 -19.87 1.77
N ALA A 107 18.94 -20.63 0.72
CA ALA A 107 20.30 -20.68 0.20
C ALA A 107 20.27 -20.85 -1.30
N ARG A 108 21.39 -20.47 -1.88
CA ARG A 108 21.71 -20.69 -3.26
C ARG A 108 23.07 -21.33 -3.36
N ASP A 109 23.25 -22.08 -4.42
CA ASP A 109 24.58 -22.47 -4.85
C ASP A 109 25.36 -21.23 -5.28
N PHE A 110 26.69 -21.32 -5.21
CA PHE A 110 27.54 -20.33 -5.85
C PHE A 110 27.16 -20.29 -7.32
N ALA A 111 26.83 -19.11 -7.83
CA ALA A 111 26.72 -18.93 -9.27
C ALA A 111 28.03 -19.43 -9.89
N SER A 112 27.95 -20.34 -10.88
CA SER A 112 29.17 -20.78 -11.56
C SER A 112 29.88 -19.55 -12.11
N ASP A 113 31.19 -19.44 -11.87
CA ASP A 113 32.05 -18.30 -12.22
C ASP A 113 32.06 -17.93 -13.73
N SER A 114 31.27 -18.64 -14.54
CA SER A 114 31.08 -18.50 -15.98
C SER A 114 30.58 -17.13 -16.47
N ALA A 115 30.25 -16.18 -15.60
CA ALA A 115 29.85 -14.81 -15.97
C ALA A 115 30.87 -13.72 -15.59
N MET A 116 31.92 -14.05 -14.82
CA MET A 116 32.91 -13.07 -14.37
C MET A 116 34.06 -12.96 -15.38
N ARG A 117 34.24 -11.78 -15.97
CA ARG A 117 35.36 -11.48 -16.87
C ARG A 117 36.38 -10.59 -16.17
N VAL A 118 37.64 -11.01 -16.10
CA VAL A 118 38.72 -10.15 -15.63
C VAL A 118 38.90 -8.96 -16.57
N ILE A 119 38.89 -7.75 -16.01
CA ILE A 119 38.99 -6.48 -16.74
C ILE A 119 40.20 -5.64 -16.32
N GLY A 120 40.86 -5.96 -15.21
CA GLY A 120 42.02 -5.19 -14.75
C GLY A 120 42.55 -5.61 -13.38
N ARG A 121 43.38 -4.74 -12.82
CA ARG A 121 43.95 -4.86 -11.48
C ARG A 121 43.92 -3.50 -10.80
N GLU A 122 43.80 -3.50 -9.49
CA GLU A 122 43.91 -2.30 -8.65
C GLU A 122 44.53 -2.66 -7.29
N LYS A 123 44.72 -1.65 -6.42
CA LYS A 123 45.17 -1.86 -5.04
C LYS A 123 44.13 -1.34 -4.06
N VAL A 124 43.75 -2.16 -3.09
CA VAL A 124 42.87 -1.79 -1.96
C VAL A 124 43.58 -2.20 -0.67
N LEU A 125 43.65 -1.31 0.31
CA LEU A 125 44.40 -1.52 1.56
C LEU A 125 45.89 -1.94 1.37
N GLY A 126 46.49 -1.52 0.24
CA GLY A 126 47.87 -1.89 -0.13
C GLY A 126 48.03 -3.32 -0.71
N LEU A 127 46.95 -4.10 -0.78
CA LEU A 127 46.92 -5.43 -1.39
C LEU A 127 46.60 -5.32 -2.88
N ASP A 128 47.31 -6.08 -3.72
CA ASP A 128 46.97 -6.21 -5.13
C ASP A 128 45.68 -7.02 -5.28
N CYS A 129 44.72 -6.51 -6.05
CA CYS A 129 43.49 -7.23 -6.36
C CYS A 129 43.23 -7.28 -7.87
N THR A 130 42.65 -8.40 -8.30
CA THR A 130 42.14 -8.61 -9.65
C THR A 130 40.72 -8.08 -9.71
N VAL A 131 40.41 -7.29 -10.73
CA VAL A 131 39.06 -6.75 -10.97
C VAL A 131 38.36 -7.62 -12.00
N ALA A 132 37.31 -8.30 -11.57
CA ALA A 132 36.40 -9.04 -12.44
C ALA A 132 35.06 -8.31 -12.58
N ARG A 133 34.48 -8.35 -13.79
CA ARG A 133 33.20 -7.74 -14.12
C ARG A 133 32.15 -8.81 -14.37
N THR A 134 30.96 -8.60 -13.83
CA THR A 134 29.75 -9.36 -14.13
C THR A 134 28.58 -8.43 -14.43
N SER A 135 27.48 -8.98 -14.94
CA SER A 135 26.23 -8.26 -15.15
C SER A 135 25.05 -8.98 -14.56
N ILE A 136 24.26 -8.28 -13.74
CA ILE A 136 23.05 -8.83 -13.08
C ILE A 136 21.92 -7.83 -13.27
N ASN A 137 20.86 -8.26 -13.97
CA ASN A 137 19.68 -7.44 -14.28
C ASN A 137 20.09 -6.06 -14.84
N SER A 138 20.96 -6.08 -15.86
CA SER A 138 21.54 -4.90 -16.53
C SER A 138 22.46 -4.01 -15.68
N ASN A 139 22.69 -4.33 -14.40
CA ASN A 139 23.70 -3.65 -13.59
C ASN A 139 25.08 -4.20 -13.92
N THR A 140 26.04 -3.31 -14.12
CA THR A 140 27.47 -3.68 -14.23
C THR A 140 28.06 -3.70 -12.83
N ILE A 141 28.69 -4.82 -12.46
CA ILE A 141 29.28 -5.02 -11.14
C ILE A 141 30.74 -5.40 -11.30
N ASP A 142 31.63 -4.57 -10.77
CA ASP A 142 33.07 -4.81 -10.70
C ASP A 142 33.43 -5.30 -9.30
N ILE A 143 34.14 -6.42 -9.24
CA ILE A 143 34.52 -7.14 -8.01
C ILE A 143 36.04 -7.19 -7.99
N CYS A 144 36.66 -6.48 -7.04
CA CYS A 144 38.09 -6.53 -6.77
C CYS A 144 38.35 -7.53 -5.66
N TYR A 145 39.13 -8.58 -5.97
CA TYR A 145 39.48 -9.65 -5.03
C TYR A 145 40.96 -9.97 -5.06
N THR A 146 41.51 -10.40 -3.91
CA THR A 146 42.94 -10.69 -3.72
C THR A 146 43.17 -12.14 -3.31
N ASP A 147 44.25 -12.72 -3.81
CA ASP A 147 44.81 -14.04 -3.43
C ASP A 147 46.06 -13.89 -2.54
N ALA A 148 46.46 -12.64 -2.21
CA ALA A 148 47.62 -12.36 -1.38
C ALA A 148 47.45 -12.79 0.10
N LEU A 149 46.21 -13.09 0.50
CA LEU A 149 45.85 -13.61 1.82
C LEU A 149 45.20 -15.00 1.64
N PRO A 150 45.44 -15.96 2.54
CA PRO A 150 44.92 -17.32 2.44
C PRO A 150 43.47 -17.41 2.96
N PHE A 151 42.61 -16.46 2.57
CA PHE A 151 41.21 -16.38 2.99
C PHE A 151 40.31 -16.14 1.78
N GLU A 152 39.16 -16.79 1.77
CA GLU A 152 38.11 -16.57 0.78
C GLU A 152 36.89 -15.96 1.46
N GLY A 153 36.30 -14.95 0.84
CA GLY A 153 35.12 -14.30 1.38
C GLY A 153 34.66 -13.11 0.55
N THR A 154 33.38 -12.79 0.63
CA THR A 154 32.79 -11.65 -0.06
C THR A 154 31.69 -11.03 0.80
N PRO A 155 31.54 -9.70 0.80
CA PRO A 155 30.39 -9.06 1.45
C PRO A 155 29.09 -9.26 0.67
N GLN A 156 29.14 -9.71 -0.59
CA GLN A 156 27.99 -9.86 -1.48
C GLN A 156 28.03 -11.18 -2.28
N PRO A 157 27.73 -12.34 -1.68
CA PRO A 157 27.76 -13.61 -2.39
C PRO A 157 26.75 -13.69 -3.56
N GLY A 158 25.68 -12.90 -3.50
CA GLY A 158 24.69 -12.81 -4.58
C GLY A 158 25.18 -12.14 -5.87
N VAL A 159 26.35 -11.49 -5.88
CA VAL A 159 26.93 -10.94 -7.12
C VAL A 159 27.97 -11.86 -7.77
N GLY A 160 28.46 -12.86 -7.05
CA GLY A 160 29.55 -13.74 -7.46
C GLY A 160 30.48 -14.04 -6.29
N VAL A 161 31.06 -15.23 -6.28
CA VAL A 161 31.95 -15.71 -5.23
C VAL A 161 33.29 -16.12 -5.85
N PRO A 162 34.21 -15.17 -6.12
CA PRO A 162 35.51 -15.49 -6.68
C PRO A 162 36.35 -16.31 -5.68
N SER A 163 37.33 -17.07 -6.18
CA SER A 163 38.36 -17.69 -5.34
C SER A 163 39.35 -16.60 -4.89
N GLY A 164 39.21 -16.19 -3.64
CA GLY A 164 39.97 -15.11 -3.00
C GLY A 164 39.12 -14.23 -2.08
N LEU A 165 39.77 -13.26 -1.44
CA LEU A 165 39.10 -12.29 -0.57
C LEU A 165 38.67 -11.06 -1.38
N VAL A 166 37.37 -10.80 -1.47
CA VAL A 166 36.84 -9.58 -2.11
C VAL A 166 37.13 -8.38 -1.22
N LEU A 167 37.82 -7.38 -1.75
CA LEU A 167 38.16 -6.14 -1.06
C LEU A 167 37.23 -4.99 -1.46
N LYS A 168 36.65 -5.02 -2.67
CA LYS A 168 35.75 -3.97 -3.14
C LYS A 168 34.72 -4.50 -4.14
N VAL A 169 33.49 -4.02 -4.03
CA VAL A 169 32.42 -4.23 -5.00
C VAL A 169 31.90 -2.86 -5.46
N THR A 170 31.94 -2.61 -6.76
CA THR A 170 31.45 -1.38 -7.38
C THR A 170 30.30 -1.69 -8.31
N ARG A 171 29.13 -1.11 -8.06
CA ARG A 171 27.92 -1.24 -8.88
C ARG A 171 27.69 0.04 -9.69
N ASN A 172 27.65 -0.12 -11.01
CA ASN A 172 27.43 0.95 -12.00
C ASN A 172 28.39 2.14 -11.87
N GLY A 173 29.58 1.94 -11.29
CA GLY A 173 30.57 2.99 -11.05
C GLY A 173 30.21 4.00 -9.94
N GLU A 174 29.05 3.87 -9.30
CA GLU A 174 28.55 4.89 -8.36
C GLU A 174 28.38 4.37 -6.94
N SER A 175 27.92 3.14 -6.77
CA SER A 175 27.74 2.51 -5.45
C SER A 175 28.93 1.60 -5.16
N VAL A 176 29.66 1.88 -4.09
CA VAL A 176 30.89 1.17 -3.73
C VAL A 176 30.74 0.60 -2.32
N GLN A 177 31.08 -0.67 -2.15
CA GLN A 177 31.31 -1.28 -0.86
C GLN A 177 32.77 -1.75 -0.79
N GLU A 178 33.55 -1.17 0.09
CA GLU A 178 35.01 -1.31 0.12
C GLU A 178 35.53 -1.65 1.52
N ALA A 179 36.51 -2.54 1.60
CA ALA A 179 37.17 -2.93 2.84
C ALA A 179 38.03 -1.78 3.38
N VAL A 180 37.83 -1.44 4.65
CA VAL A 180 38.55 -0.36 5.35
C VAL A 180 39.48 -0.89 6.45
N ASP A 181 39.25 -2.10 6.96
CA ASP A 181 40.10 -2.73 7.99
C ASP A 181 40.04 -4.26 7.91
N ILE A 182 41.16 -4.90 8.27
CA ILE A 182 41.25 -6.36 8.41
C ILE A 182 41.98 -6.70 9.73
N LYS A 183 41.33 -7.53 10.55
CA LYS A 183 41.86 -7.96 11.85
C LYS A 183 41.82 -9.47 11.99
N ALA A 184 42.86 -10.04 12.59
CA ALA A 184 42.82 -11.43 13.03
C ALA A 184 41.96 -11.54 14.29
N PHE A 185 41.20 -12.63 14.41
CA PHE A 185 40.46 -12.95 15.63
C PHE A 185 40.55 -14.45 15.93
N ARG A 186 40.08 -14.86 17.11
CA ARG A 186 39.95 -16.27 17.50
C ARG A 186 38.47 -16.60 17.57
N PRO A 187 37.94 -17.46 16.71
CA PRO A 187 36.53 -17.84 16.75
C PRO A 187 36.26 -18.70 17.99
N ASP A 188 35.12 -18.46 18.62
CA ASP A 188 34.59 -19.31 19.70
C ASP A 188 33.59 -20.30 19.11
N GLY A 189 34.13 -21.33 18.45
CA GLY A 189 33.34 -22.35 17.75
C GLY A 189 33.01 -22.02 16.28
N SER A 190 31.93 -22.63 15.78
CA SER A 190 31.45 -22.48 14.40
C SER A 190 30.93 -21.06 14.15
N LEU A 191 31.18 -20.52 12.95
CA LEU A 191 30.58 -19.24 12.53
C LEU A 191 29.12 -19.39 12.10
N PHE A 192 28.71 -20.60 11.71
CA PHE A 192 27.32 -20.92 11.35
C PHE A 192 26.41 -21.00 12.58
N PRO A 193 25.11 -20.69 12.41
CA PRO A 193 24.16 -20.83 13.49
C PRO A 193 23.98 -22.30 13.87
N ALA A 194 23.59 -22.56 15.12
CA ALA A 194 23.30 -23.93 15.57
C ALA A 194 22.11 -24.56 14.84
N GLN A 195 21.18 -23.74 14.35
CA GLN A 195 20.01 -24.12 13.57
C GLN A 195 19.78 -23.12 12.42
N TRP A 196 19.27 -23.62 11.29
CA TRP A 196 19.02 -22.81 10.10
C TRP A 196 17.56 -22.34 9.96
N GLY A 197 16.70 -22.68 10.92
CA GLY A 197 15.26 -22.39 10.85
C GLY A 197 14.54 -23.13 9.71
N GLU A 198 13.34 -22.65 9.40
CA GLU A 198 12.52 -23.15 8.30
C GLU A 198 13.14 -22.80 6.94
N ARG A 199 13.29 -23.80 6.07
CA ARG A 199 13.88 -23.63 4.76
C ARG A 199 12.85 -23.19 3.72
N LEU A 200 13.03 -21.99 3.17
CA LEU A 200 12.18 -21.40 2.14
C LEU A 200 12.92 -21.26 0.79
N SER A 201 12.18 -21.15 -0.30
CA SER A 201 12.75 -20.62 -1.55
C SER A 201 13.13 -19.14 -1.37
N ASP A 202 14.02 -18.59 -2.20
CA ASP A 202 14.40 -17.18 -2.05
C ASP A 202 13.23 -16.19 -2.23
N PRO A 203 12.31 -16.38 -3.20
CA PRO A 203 11.14 -15.51 -3.30
C PRO A 203 10.28 -15.54 -2.04
N GLU A 204 10.07 -16.72 -1.44
CA GLU A 204 9.32 -16.88 -0.19
C GLU A 204 10.05 -16.25 1.00
N TYR A 205 11.37 -16.42 1.10
CA TYR A 205 12.18 -15.75 2.12
C TYR A 205 12.05 -14.23 2.00
N LEU A 206 12.24 -13.67 0.81
CA LEU A 206 12.12 -12.23 0.57
C LEU A 206 10.71 -11.72 0.87
N TYR A 207 9.69 -12.48 0.50
CA TYR A 207 8.31 -12.17 0.83
C TYR A 207 8.08 -12.14 2.35
N ALA A 208 8.55 -13.17 3.07
CA ALA A 208 8.42 -13.24 4.53
C ALA A 208 9.11 -12.08 5.24
N ILE A 209 10.30 -11.66 4.77
CA ILE A 209 10.98 -10.46 5.28
C ILE A 209 10.16 -9.20 5.02
N ASN A 210 9.67 -9.01 3.80
CA ASN A 210 8.93 -7.80 3.45
C ASN A 210 7.57 -7.71 4.16
N GLN A 211 6.95 -8.85 4.47
CA GLN A 211 5.68 -8.91 5.18
C GLN A 211 5.83 -8.94 6.70
N SER A 212 7.04 -9.14 7.25
CA SER A 212 7.22 -9.33 8.69
C SER A 212 6.82 -8.11 9.52
N GLY A 213 6.91 -6.92 8.93
CA GLY A 213 6.50 -5.66 9.54
C GLY A 213 5.08 -5.24 9.22
N VAL A 214 4.34 -5.97 8.38
CA VAL A 214 2.98 -5.60 7.94
C VAL A 214 1.96 -6.19 8.91
N ILE A 215 1.07 -5.35 9.45
CA ILE A 215 -0.08 -5.85 10.21
C ILE A 215 -1.21 -6.11 9.22
N THR A 216 -1.72 -7.34 9.19
CA THR A 216 -2.86 -7.73 8.35
C THR A 216 -4.04 -8.08 9.25
N VAL A 217 -5.16 -7.39 9.08
CA VAL A 217 -6.42 -7.70 9.74
C VAL A 217 -7.38 -8.31 8.71
N PRO A 218 -7.60 -9.63 8.73
CA PRO A 218 -8.59 -10.27 7.87
C PRO A 218 -10.00 -9.94 8.35
N VAL A 219 -10.75 -9.20 7.54
CA VAL A 219 -12.12 -8.77 7.87
C VAL A 219 -13.13 -9.79 7.35
N PHE A 220 -13.08 -10.11 6.07
CA PHE A 220 -13.95 -11.11 5.43
C PHE A 220 -13.10 -12.14 4.70
N ASP A 221 -13.42 -13.42 4.87
CA ASP A 221 -12.79 -14.52 4.15
C ASP A 221 -13.87 -15.27 3.37
N HIS A 222 -13.88 -15.10 2.05
CA HIS A 222 -14.84 -15.72 1.15
C HIS A 222 -16.31 -15.50 1.56
N ALA A 223 -16.64 -14.30 2.04
CA ALA A 223 -18.00 -13.96 2.45
C ALA A 223 -18.92 -13.87 1.23
N ARG A 224 -20.09 -14.52 1.32
CA ARG A 224 -21.12 -14.44 0.28
C ARG A 224 -21.94 -13.18 0.44
N ILE A 225 -22.18 -12.48 -0.67
CA ILE A 225 -23.04 -11.30 -0.76
C ILE A 225 -24.06 -11.56 -1.88
N ASN A 226 -25.32 -11.82 -1.50
CA ASN A 226 -26.37 -12.28 -2.41
C ASN A 226 -27.76 -11.79 -1.98
N PHE A 227 -28.71 -11.79 -2.90
CA PHE A 227 -30.11 -11.53 -2.57
C PHE A 227 -30.76 -12.76 -1.95
N SER A 228 -30.77 -12.81 -0.61
CA SER A 228 -31.27 -13.96 0.18
C SER A 228 -32.46 -13.61 1.07
N GLY A 229 -32.83 -12.34 1.18
CA GLY A 229 -33.83 -11.87 2.14
C GLY A 229 -33.32 -11.82 3.58
N ALA A 230 -31.99 -11.85 3.79
CA ALA A 230 -31.41 -11.86 5.13
C ALA A 230 -31.77 -10.60 5.93
N ALA A 231 -32.21 -10.83 7.17
CA ALA A 231 -32.50 -9.78 8.15
C ALA A 231 -31.40 -9.76 9.23
N ILE A 232 -31.20 -8.60 9.85
CA ILE A 232 -30.26 -8.46 10.96
C ILE A 232 -30.81 -9.17 12.22
N PRO A 233 -30.00 -9.98 12.92
CA PRO A 233 -30.42 -10.62 14.17
C PRO A 233 -30.56 -9.61 15.32
N ASP A 234 -31.33 -9.94 16.35
CA ASP A 234 -31.58 -9.07 17.52
C ASP A 234 -30.29 -8.67 18.25
N ALA A 235 -29.38 -9.63 18.42
CA ALA A 235 -28.06 -9.42 19.02
C ALA A 235 -26.95 -9.56 17.97
N LEU A 236 -25.90 -8.76 18.13
CA LEU A 236 -24.67 -8.82 17.33
C LEU A 236 -23.50 -9.11 18.28
N ASN A 237 -22.71 -10.12 17.95
CA ASN A 237 -21.53 -10.55 18.68
C ASN A 237 -20.25 -10.05 17.98
N ASP A 238 -19.20 -9.89 18.76
CA ASP A 238 -17.89 -9.49 18.25
C ASP A 238 -17.29 -10.61 17.38
N GLY A 239 -16.66 -10.24 16.26
CA GLY A 239 -15.96 -11.18 15.39
C GLY A 239 -16.83 -12.06 14.48
N GLU A 240 -18.15 -12.07 14.64
CA GLU A 240 -19.09 -12.77 13.75
C GLU A 240 -19.39 -11.97 12.47
N VAL A 241 -19.65 -12.68 11.36
CA VAL A 241 -20.05 -12.11 10.08
C VAL A 241 -21.56 -12.24 9.92
N TYR A 242 -22.23 -11.12 9.62
CA TYR A 242 -23.68 -11.08 9.43
C TYR A 242 -24.04 -10.63 8.02
N ASN A 243 -24.84 -11.44 7.32
CA ASN A 243 -25.56 -11.01 6.12
C ASN A 243 -26.80 -10.23 6.51
N VAL A 244 -26.93 -8.99 6.02
CA VAL A 244 -28.01 -8.07 6.36
C VAL A 244 -28.48 -7.31 5.12
N GLY A 245 -29.51 -6.45 5.27
CA GLY A 245 -30.01 -5.62 4.17
C GLY A 245 -30.62 -6.40 3.01
N GLY A 246 -31.24 -7.56 3.27
CA GLY A 246 -31.70 -8.49 2.23
C GLY A 246 -30.60 -9.46 1.76
N GLY A 247 -29.42 -9.42 2.37
CA GLY A 247 -28.26 -10.28 2.11
C GLY A 247 -27.16 -9.63 1.27
N THR A 248 -27.42 -8.44 0.73
CA THR A 248 -26.49 -7.68 -0.13
C THR A 248 -25.46 -6.87 0.65
N ILE A 249 -25.51 -6.92 1.97
CA ILE A 249 -24.51 -6.37 2.88
C ILE A 249 -23.98 -7.49 3.77
N VAL A 250 -22.65 -7.55 3.97
CA VAL A 250 -22.04 -8.27 5.09
C VAL A 250 -21.40 -7.28 6.06
N ILE A 251 -21.60 -7.48 7.36
CA ILE A 251 -20.97 -6.67 8.41
C ILE A 251 -20.22 -7.56 9.41
N ARG A 252 -19.13 -7.04 9.95
CA ARG A 252 -18.36 -7.68 11.03
C ARG A 252 -17.76 -6.62 11.93
N LYS A 253 -17.81 -6.84 13.24
CA LYS A 253 -17.03 -6.04 14.18
C LYS A 253 -15.63 -6.63 14.30
N VAL A 254 -14.62 -5.80 14.08
CA VAL A 254 -13.20 -6.19 14.10
C VAL A 254 -12.42 -5.33 15.08
N THR A 255 -11.37 -5.90 15.66
CA THR A 255 -10.39 -5.16 16.45
C THR A 255 -9.22 -4.78 15.56
N LEU A 256 -9.10 -3.49 15.27
CA LEU A 256 -8.02 -2.90 14.49
C LEU A 256 -6.85 -2.50 15.40
N PRO A 257 -5.63 -2.33 14.86
CA PRO A 257 -4.51 -1.76 15.61
C PRO A 257 -4.92 -0.45 16.29
N ASP A 258 -4.42 -0.21 17.49
CA ASP A 258 -4.66 1.08 18.15
C ASP A 258 -3.98 2.23 17.38
N SER A 259 -4.34 3.46 17.74
CA SER A 259 -3.84 4.66 17.06
C SER A 259 -2.33 4.84 17.17
N ALA A 260 -1.68 4.25 18.19
CA ALA A 260 -0.23 4.28 18.35
C ALA A 260 0.45 3.26 17.43
N ALA A 261 -0.09 2.04 17.32
CA ALA A 261 0.39 0.99 16.43
C ALA A 261 0.16 1.33 14.94
N ALA A 262 -0.91 2.05 14.62
CA ALA A 262 -1.19 2.56 13.28
C ALA A 262 -0.41 3.84 12.95
N ALA A 263 0.32 4.42 13.90
CA ALA A 263 0.72 5.82 13.82
C ALA A 263 1.69 6.15 12.68
N ASP A 264 2.55 5.22 12.32
CA ASP A 264 3.61 5.38 11.34
C ASP A 264 3.36 4.54 10.08
N ARG A 265 2.10 4.18 9.83
CA ARG A 265 1.73 3.18 8.84
C ARG A 265 0.80 3.74 7.76
N SER A 266 1.04 3.35 6.51
CA SER A 266 0.03 3.48 5.46
C SER A 266 -0.98 2.36 5.61
N ILE A 267 -2.26 2.67 5.43
CA ILE A 267 -3.36 1.72 5.60
C ILE A 267 -3.98 1.44 4.23
N PHE A 268 -4.17 0.18 3.87
CA PHE A 268 -4.82 -0.24 2.63
C PHE A 268 -6.00 -1.15 2.91
N ALA A 269 -7.09 -0.97 2.16
CA ALA A 269 -8.10 -2.00 1.96
C ALA A 269 -7.73 -2.83 0.72
N GLU A 270 -7.77 -4.15 0.85
CA GLU A 270 -7.49 -5.11 -0.22
C GLU A 270 -8.67 -6.06 -0.34
N VAL A 271 -9.40 -5.97 -1.46
CA VAL A 271 -10.60 -6.75 -1.74
C VAL A 271 -10.37 -7.67 -2.92
N VAL A 272 -10.69 -8.95 -2.74
CA VAL A 272 -10.78 -9.91 -3.85
C VAL A 272 -12.24 -10.31 -4.02
N GLN A 273 -12.76 -10.17 -5.23
CA GLN A 273 -14.16 -10.48 -5.53
C GLN A 273 -14.29 -11.29 -6.83
N TYR A 274 -15.24 -12.22 -6.84
CA TYR A 274 -15.68 -12.92 -8.05
C TYR A 274 -17.18 -13.22 -7.98
N SER A 275 -17.80 -13.49 -9.13
CA SER A 275 -19.21 -13.86 -9.20
C SER A 275 -19.39 -15.34 -8.88
N GLU A 276 -20.45 -15.66 -8.13
CA GLU A 276 -20.93 -17.04 -7.95
C GLU A 276 -22.22 -17.31 -8.74
N GLY A 277 -22.77 -16.28 -9.40
CA GLY A 277 -23.96 -16.40 -10.24
C GLY A 277 -24.46 -15.12 -10.86
N ASP A 278 -24.18 -13.96 -10.27
CA ASP A 278 -24.58 -12.67 -10.85
C ASP A 278 -23.73 -12.32 -12.08
N ALA A 279 -24.38 -12.02 -13.20
CA ALA A 279 -23.75 -11.69 -14.46
C ALA A 279 -23.44 -10.19 -14.63
N TYR A 280 -23.99 -9.32 -13.78
CA TYR A 280 -24.00 -7.86 -13.98
C TYR A 280 -22.84 -7.14 -13.28
N ASP A 281 -22.59 -5.92 -13.73
CA ASP A 281 -21.69 -4.93 -13.15
C ASP A 281 -22.39 -4.17 -12.00
N ARG A 282 -22.11 -4.56 -10.76
CA ARG A 282 -22.78 -4.04 -9.57
C ARG A 282 -21.96 -2.97 -8.88
N THR A 283 -22.66 -1.98 -8.33
CA THR A 283 -22.09 -1.05 -7.36
C THR A 283 -21.66 -1.82 -6.11
N GLY A 284 -20.39 -1.69 -5.77
CA GLY A 284 -19.78 -2.24 -4.58
C GLY A 284 -19.20 -1.15 -3.68
N SER A 285 -19.22 -1.38 -2.37
CA SER A 285 -18.64 -0.44 -1.41
C SER A 285 -18.14 -1.15 -0.16
N ILE A 286 -16.95 -0.75 0.30
CA ILE A 286 -16.41 -1.11 1.61
C ILE A 286 -16.55 0.12 2.50
N PHE A 287 -17.08 -0.03 3.70
CA PHE A 287 -17.39 1.08 4.59
C PHE A 287 -17.20 0.75 6.07
N VAL A 288 -16.96 1.78 6.88
CA VAL A 288 -17.06 1.73 8.34
C VAL A 288 -18.46 2.18 8.74
N ILE A 289 -19.01 1.59 9.80
CA ILE A 289 -20.22 2.08 10.47
C ILE A 289 -19.79 2.83 11.75
N PRO A 290 -19.75 4.16 11.76
CA PRO A 290 -19.47 4.89 12.99
C PRO A 290 -20.60 4.66 14.02
N THR A 291 -20.21 4.34 15.24
CA THR A 291 -21.15 4.08 16.36
C THR A 291 -20.95 5.05 17.53
N GLY A 292 -20.24 6.16 17.31
CA GLY A 292 -19.94 7.15 18.36
C GLY A 292 -21.13 8.04 18.74
N LYS A 293 -22.19 8.08 17.91
CA LYS A 293 -23.40 8.87 18.14
C LYS A 293 -24.56 8.01 18.63
N LYS A 294 -25.67 8.68 18.99
CA LYS A 294 -26.89 8.03 19.51
C LYS A 294 -27.45 6.97 18.56
N GLN A 295 -27.35 7.20 17.25
CA GLN A 295 -27.81 6.29 16.21
C GLN A 295 -26.68 6.04 15.23
N SER A 296 -26.74 4.88 14.59
CA SER A 296 -25.76 4.39 13.62
C SER A 296 -26.45 3.72 12.44
N PHE A 297 -25.68 3.35 11.42
CA PHE A 297 -26.22 2.58 10.31
C PHE A 297 -26.71 1.18 10.72
N VAL A 298 -26.26 0.63 11.86
CA VAL A 298 -26.84 -0.60 12.42
C VAL A 298 -28.33 -0.39 12.75
N ASP A 299 -28.69 0.77 13.29
CA ASP A 299 -30.09 1.11 13.56
C ASP A 299 -30.90 1.26 12.27
N ALA A 300 -30.29 1.81 11.21
CA ALA A 300 -30.91 1.90 9.89
C ALA A 300 -31.18 0.52 9.29
N ILE A 301 -30.26 -0.44 9.46
CA ILE A 301 -30.45 -1.83 9.00
C ILE A 301 -31.60 -2.51 9.75
N ARG A 302 -31.76 -2.24 11.06
CA ARG A 302 -32.89 -2.75 11.87
C ARG A 302 -34.22 -2.13 11.47
N ASN A 303 -34.23 -0.81 11.33
CA ASN A 303 -35.40 -0.04 10.96
C ASN A 303 -34.96 1.25 10.27
N LEU A 304 -35.08 1.28 8.94
CA LEU A 304 -34.66 2.40 8.11
C LEU A 304 -35.29 3.73 8.55
N LYS A 305 -36.55 3.71 9.00
CA LYS A 305 -37.26 4.93 9.42
C LYS A 305 -36.86 5.44 10.80
N SER A 306 -36.02 4.68 11.53
CA SER A 306 -35.55 5.08 12.86
C SER A 306 -34.47 6.17 12.78
N VAL A 307 -33.70 6.22 11.69
CA VAL A 307 -32.60 7.18 11.51
C VAL A 307 -33.06 8.45 10.78
N PRO A 308 -32.31 9.56 10.88
CA PRO A 308 -32.66 10.82 10.21
C PRO A 308 -32.88 10.67 8.71
N ALA A 309 -33.74 11.51 8.16
CA ALA A 309 -34.04 11.55 6.73
C ALA A 309 -33.69 12.91 6.12
N PHE A 310 -33.02 12.87 4.97
CA PHE A 310 -32.99 13.99 4.04
C PHE A 310 -34.30 13.99 3.25
N VAL A 311 -35.09 15.06 3.32
CA VAL A 311 -36.39 15.13 2.64
C VAL A 311 -36.25 16.02 1.42
N SER A 312 -36.61 15.48 0.26
CA SER A 312 -36.70 16.21 -1.00
C SER A 312 -38.03 15.91 -1.67
N ASP A 313 -38.75 16.97 -2.05
CA ASP A 313 -40.16 16.92 -2.41
C ASP A 313 -40.99 16.16 -1.35
N SER A 314 -41.64 15.06 -1.73
CA SER A 314 -42.42 14.19 -0.84
C SER A 314 -41.66 12.92 -0.40
N THR A 315 -40.40 12.76 -0.80
CA THR A 315 -39.62 11.54 -0.55
C THR A 315 -38.64 11.75 0.60
N ALA A 316 -38.68 10.84 1.57
CA ALA A 316 -37.74 10.80 2.68
C ALA A 316 -36.60 9.81 2.39
N TYR A 317 -35.37 10.32 2.31
CA TYR A 317 -34.16 9.54 2.11
C TYR A 317 -33.43 9.35 3.44
N HIS A 318 -33.70 8.23 4.09
CA HIS A 318 -33.15 7.92 5.40
C HIS A 318 -31.67 7.53 5.35
N GLY A 319 -30.89 7.99 6.34
CA GLY A 319 -29.52 7.58 6.58
C GLY A 319 -28.47 8.16 5.63
N LEU A 320 -28.83 9.10 4.74
CA LEU A 320 -27.92 9.63 3.72
C LEU A 320 -27.00 10.76 4.22
N VAL A 321 -27.41 11.50 5.25
CA VAL A 321 -26.72 12.72 5.71
C VAL A 321 -26.46 12.61 7.22
N SER A 322 -25.23 12.93 7.63
CA SER A 322 -24.85 12.98 9.03
C SER A 322 -25.55 14.14 9.75
N THR A 323 -25.83 13.94 11.04
CA THR A 323 -26.47 14.91 11.93
C THR A 323 -25.78 14.88 13.28
N ASP A 324 -26.17 15.72 14.24
CA ASP A 324 -25.64 15.66 15.61
C ASP A 324 -25.88 14.29 16.28
N GLY A 325 -26.90 13.53 15.85
CA GLY A 325 -27.29 12.24 16.45
C GLY A 325 -26.97 10.99 15.63
N TYR A 326 -26.46 11.13 14.40
CA TYR A 326 -26.21 10.02 13.48
C TYR A 326 -25.06 10.36 12.52
N ASP A 327 -24.18 9.40 12.26
CA ASP A 327 -23.18 9.50 11.19
C ASP A 327 -23.58 8.61 10.01
N ALA A 328 -23.53 9.16 8.80
CA ALA A 328 -23.63 8.36 7.59
C ALA A 328 -22.44 7.37 7.50
N PRO A 329 -22.60 6.20 6.85
CA PRO A 329 -21.50 5.25 6.73
C PRO A 329 -20.31 5.88 6.00
N LEU A 330 -19.13 5.73 6.60
CA LEU A 330 -17.88 6.23 6.05
C LEU A 330 -17.38 5.25 4.98
N GLU A 331 -17.42 5.65 3.72
CA GLU A 331 -16.96 4.82 2.61
C GLU A 331 -15.42 4.80 2.54
N LEU A 332 -14.84 3.61 2.62
CA LEU A 332 -13.41 3.36 2.49
C LEU A 332 -13.00 3.16 1.03
N MET A 333 -13.83 2.47 0.26
CA MET A 333 -13.54 2.15 -1.13
C MET A 333 -14.84 1.90 -1.89
N ARG A 334 -15.07 2.64 -2.97
CA ARG A 334 -16.10 2.31 -3.95
C ARG A 334 -15.50 1.50 -5.09
N PHE A 335 -16.16 0.42 -5.47
CA PHE A 335 -15.74 -0.42 -6.58
C PHE A 335 -16.94 -0.88 -7.40
N PHE A 336 -16.68 -1.42 -8.59
CA PHE A 336 -17.70 -1.97 -9.45
C PHE A 336 -17.31 -3.37 -9.85
N THR A 337 -18.21 -4.34 -9.68
CA THR A 337 -17.92 -5.72 -10.08
C THR A 337 -17.72 -5.78 -11.58
N GLY A 338 -16.85 -6.69 -12.02
CA GLY A 338 -16.83 -7.10 -13.42
C GLY A 338 -18.10 -7.89 -13.78
N PHE A 339 -18.46 -7.92 -15.06
CA PHE A 339 -19.58 -8.73 -15.55
C PHE A 339 -19.28 -10.23 -15.43
N GLY A 340 -19.71 -10.89 -14.33
CA GLY A 340 -19.75 -12.35 -14.23
C GLY A 340 -18.40 -13.08 -14.11
N VAL A 341 -17.35 -12.39 -13.63
CA VAL A 341 -16.01 -12.98 -13.40
C VAL A 341 -16.08 -14.32 -12.68
N ARG A 342 -15.31 -15.31 -13.14
CA ARG A 342 -15.28 -16.72 -12.68
C ARG A 342 -16.48 -17.54 -13.13
N ALA A 343 -17.67 -17.24 -12.59
CA ALA A 343 -18.88 -18.03 -12.85
C ALA A 343 -19.22 -18.15 -14.35
N PHE A 344 -18.80 -17.18 -15.16
CA PHE A 344 -19.07 -17.12 -16.59
C PHE A 344 -17.82 -17.16 -17.47
N ASN A 345 -16.65 -17.53 -16.93
CA ASN A 345 -15.40 -17.66 -17.71
C ASN A 345 -15.47 -18.77 -18.78
N LYS A 346 -16.55 -19.57 -18.79
CA LYS A 346 -16.88 -20.49 -19.90
C LYS A 346 -17.25 -19.79 -21.21
N ASN A 347 -17.59 -18.50 -21.17
CA ASN A 347 -17.85 -17.72 -22.38
C ASN A 347 -16.53 -17.58 -23.16
N VAL A 348 -16.56 -17.72 -24.49
CA VAL A 348 -15.33 -17.63 -25.29
C VAL A 348 -15.43 -16.44 -26.23
N VAL A 349 -14.47 -15.51 -26.10
CA VAL A 349 -14.30 -14.38 -27.02
C VAL A 349 -12.86 -14.44 -27.56
N PRO A 350 -12.64 -14.50 -28.88
CA PRO A 350 -11.30 -14.57 -29.45
C PRO A 350 -10.38 -13.44 -28.94
N GLY A 351 -9.19 -13.81 -28.45
CA GLY A 351 -8.20 -12.87 -27.94
C GLY A 351 -8.44 -12.34 -26.52
N GLN A 352 -9.43 -12.87 -25.79
CA GLN A 352 -9.68 -12.53 -24.39
C GLN A 352 -9.36 -13.73 -23.48
N GLU A 353 -8.70 -13.46 -22.36
CA GLU A 353 -8.40 -14.42 -21.31
C GLU A 353 -8.97 -13.91 -19.99
N TRP A 354 -10.09 -14.51 -19.56
CA TRP A 354 -10.81 -14.03 -18.39
C TRP A 354 -10.05 -14.30 -17.10
N VAL A 355 -10.03 -13.29 -16.23
CA VAL A 355 -9.50 -13.46 -14.87
C VAL A 355 -10.43 -14.33 -14.01
N ASP A 356 -9.89 -15.04 -13.03
CA ASP A 356 -10.69 -15.83 -12.08
C ASP A 356 -11.25 -14.99 -10.93
N SER A 357 -10.67 -13.81 -10.68
CA SER A 357 -11.14 -12.87 -9.66
C SER A 357 -10.61 -11.48 -9.96
N VAL A 358 -11.27 -10.45 -9.42
CA VAL A 358 -10.79 -9.07 -9.51
C VAL A 358 -10.25 -8.64 -8.15
N LEU A 359 -9.04 -8.08 -8.15
CA LEU A 359 -8.42 -7.44 -7.00
C LEU A 359 -8.66 -5.92 -7.05
N TYR A 360 -9.21 -5.38 -5.97
CA TYR A 360 -9.33 -3.95 -5.72
C TYR A 360 -8.47 -3.60 -4.53
N LYS A 361 -7.58 -2.61 -4.67
CA LYS A 361 -6.66 -2.22 -3.60
C LYS A 361 -6.50 -0.71 -3.56
N THR A 362 -6.83 -0.12 -2.42
CA THR A 362 -6.87 1.34 -2.22
C THR A 362 -6.17 1.70 -0.93
N GLU A 363 -5.33 2.74 -0.98
CA GLU A 363 -4.81 3.37 0.22
C GLU A 363 -5.90 4.21 0.87
N ILE A 364 -6.11 4.00 2.18
CA ILE A 364 -7.15 4.63 3.00
C ILE A 364 -6.56 5.30 4.24
N SER A 365 -5.26 5.63 4.20
CA SER A 365 -4.51 6.27 5.28
C SER A 365 -5.17 7.56 5.77
N ASP A 366 -5.81 8.33 4.88
CA ASP A 366 -6.49 9.58 5.24
C ASP A 366 -7.72 9.36 6.14
N LEU A 367 -8.22 8.13 6.22
CA LEU A 367 -9.36 7.73 7.04
C LEU A 367 -8.94 7.07 8.36
N ALA A 368 -7.65 7.15 8.73
CA ALA A 368 -7.06 6.45 9.86
C ALA A 368 -7.80 6.68 11.20
N SER A 369 -8.46 7.83 11.40
CA SER A 369 -9.21 8.12 12.63
C SER A 369 -10.40 7.15 12.86
N HIS A 370 -10.87 6.45 11.82
CA HIS A 370 -11.90 5.40 11.89
C HIS A 370 -11.34 4.00 11.65
N LEU A 371 -10.02 3.84 11.56
CA LEU A 371 -9.35 2.57 11.28
C LEU A 371 -8.46 2.11 12.44
N SER A 372 -8.89 2.44 13.65
CA SER A 372 -8.25 1.99 14.89
C SER A 372 -9.28 1.56 15.93
N GLY A 373 -8.86 0.67 16.84
CA GLY A 373 -9.71 0.12 17.88
C GLY A 373 -10.81 -0.80 17.35
N GLU A 374 -11.90 -0.93 18.11
CA GLU A 374 -13.06 -1.75 17.69
C GLU A 374 -13.91 -0.99 16.67
N GLN A 375 -14.12 -1.57 15.49
CA GLN A 375 -14.90 -0.96 14.43
C GLN A 375 -15.82 -1.96 13.75
N TRP A 376 -17.02 -1.49 13.37
CA TRP A 376 -17.90 -2.21 12.47
C TRP A 376 -17.50 -1.92 11.02
N ILE A 377 -17.09 -2.96 10.31
CA ILE A 377 -16.75 -2.89 8.88
C ILE A 377 -17.81 -3.61 8.08
N GLY A 378 -18.23 -3.01 6.97
CA GLY A 378 -19.21 -3.55 6.05
C GLY A 378 -18.69 -3.65 4.62
N ALA A 379 -19.23 -4.61 3.89
CA ALA A 379 -19.12 -4.70 2.44
C ALA A 379 -20.51 -4.82 1.82
N TYR A 380 -20.78 -4.03 0.79
CA TYR A 380 -22.02 -4.01 0.03
C TYR A 380 -21.76 -4.37 -1.43
N ILE A 381 -22.64 -5.18 -2.02
CA ILE A 381 -22.74 -5.35 -3.48
C ILE A 381 -24.23 -5.37 -3.84
N GLY A 382 -24.72 -4.30 -4.48
CA GLY A 382 -26.13 -4.13 -4.83
C GLY A 382 -26.57 -5.10 -5.91
N ASN A 383 -27.12 -6.25 -5.52
CA ASN A 383 -27.50 -7.31 -6.43
C ASN A 383 -28.87 -7.91 -6.11
N TRP A 384 -29.41 -8.62 -7.10
CA TRP A 384 -30.72 -9.29 -7.02
C TRP A 384 -30.61 -10.79 -7.32
N ASP A 385 -29.39 -11.35 -7.33
CA ASP A 385 -29.14 -12.76 -7.64
C ASP A 385 -29.04 -13.60 -6.37
N GLY A 386 -29.67 -14.77 -6.36
CA GLY A 386 -29.70 -15.66 -5.21
C GLY A 386 -28.35 -16.32 -4.89
N ARG A 387 -27.39 -16.36 -5.82
CA ARG A 387 -26.02 -16.84 -5.57
C ARG A 387 -25.05 -15.68 -5.37
N GLY A 388 -25.24 -14.59 -6.10
CA GLY A 388 -24.54 -13.32 -5.92
C GLY A 388 -23.04 -13.44 -6.16
N HIS A 389 -22.28 -12.95 -5.18
CA HIS A 389 -20.83 -12.77 -5.25
C HIS A 389 -20.13 -13.34 -4.02
N ILE A 390 -18.84 -13.64 -4.17
CA ILE A 390 -17.93 -13.92 -3.05
C ILE A 390 -16.94 -12.77 -2.93
N LEU A 391 -16.69 -12.33 -1.70
CA LEU A 391 -15.79 -11.24 -1.37
C LEU A 391 -14.89 -11.59 -0.17
N SER A 392 -13.58 -11.36 -0.32
CA SER A 392 -12.61 -11.34 0.77
C SER A 392 -12.08 -9.91 0.95
N LEU A 393 -11.83 -9.51 2.20
CA LEU A 393 -11.32 -8.18 2.56
C LEU A 393 -10.25 -8.30 3.63
N ASP A 394 -9.07 -7.75 3.34
CA ASP A 394 -8.01 -7.50 4.31
C ASP A 394 -7.81 -5.99 4.50
N LEU A 395 -7.57 -5.58 5.75
CA LEU A 395 -6.99 -4.27 6.06
C LEU A 395 -5.50 -4.45 6.39
N LYS A 396 -4.62 -3.79 5.63
CA LYS A 396 -3.16 -3.95 5.74
C LYS A 396 -2.50 -2.64 6.16
N TYR A 397 -1.70 -2.68 7.22
CA TYR A 397 -0.99 -1.54 7.79
C TYR A 397 0.51 -1.70 7.55
N TYR A 398 1.03 -1.00 6.53
CA TYR A 398 2.42 -1.06 6.08
C TYR A 398 3.28 -0.07 6.85
N PRO A 399 4.44 -0.47 7.40
CA PRO A 399 5.31 0.43 8.16
C PRO A 399 5.95 1.49 7.26
N GLY A 400 6.18 2.70 7.80
CA GLY A 400 6.95 3.76 7.14
C GLY A 400 6.15 4.68 6.23
N GLY A 401 4.84 4.81 6.43
CA GLY A 401 3.92 5.56 5.54
C GLY A 401 2.98 6.57 6.22
N GLY A 402 3.16 6.85 7.50
CA GLY A 402 2.22 7.63 8.32
C GLY A 402 2.41 9.15 8.37
N ASP A 403 2.93 9.79 7.32
CA ASP A 403 3.31 11.22 7.35
C ASP A 403 2.10 12.17 7.40
N ARG A 404 0.89 11.70 7.07
CA ARG A 404 -0.35 12.48 7.07
C ARG A 404 -1.44 11.74 7.84
N LYS A 405 -2.03 12.40 8.83
CA LYS A 405 -3.20 11.92 9.56
C LYS A 405 -4.24 13.01 9.61
N PHE A 406 -5.41 12.69 9.09
CA PHE A 406 -6.57 13.54 9.19
C PHE A 406 -7.52 13.01 10.26
N THR A 407 -8.23 13.92 10.89
CA THR A 407 -9.53 13.62 11.47
C THR A 407 -10.51 13.50 10.32
N ALA A 408 -11.13 12.34 10.16
CA ALA A 408 -12.16 12.10 9.15
C ALA A 408 -13.56 12.24 9.77
N MET A 409 -14.37 13.16 9.23
CA MET A 409 -15.75 13.39 9.62
C MET A 409 -16.68 13.08 8.43
N PRO A 410 -17.41 11.95 8.44
CA PRO A 410 -18.34 11.62 7.37
C PRO A 410 -19.50 12.61 7.37
N LEU A 411 -19.75 13.26 6.23
CA LEU A 411 -20.81 14.26 6.10
C LEU A 411 -22.06 13.68 5.44
N PHE A 412 -21.88 12.87 4.39
CA PHE A 412 -22.97 12.25 3.65
C PHE A 412 -22.52 11.02 2.86
N ASN A 413 -23.47 10.14 2.58
CA ASN A 413 -23.32 9.01 1.68
C ASN A 413 -24.68 8.65 1.06
N THR A 414 -24.82 8.86 -0.26
CA THR A 414 -26.07 8.59 -1.00
C THR A 414 -26.11 7.20 -1.62
N VAL A 415 -25.07 6.36 -1.44
CA VAL A 415 -25.16 4.95 -1.82
C VAL A 415 -26.31 4.35 -1.04
N ASN A 416 -27.34 3.88 -1.76
CA ASN A 416 -28.52 3.29 -1.17
C ASN A 416 -28.24 1.83 -0.76
N TYR A 417 -27.35 1.63 0.22
CA TYR A 417 -26.94 0.31 0.72
C TYR A 417 -28.12 -0.62 1.05
N LEU A 418 -29.23 -0.06 1.52
CA LEU A 418 -30.44 -0.80 1.84
C LEU A 418 -31.42 -0.84 0.65
N GLU A 419 -30.93 -0.84 -0.59
CA GLU A 419 -31.73 -0.97 -1.83
C GLU A 419 -32.71 -2.15 -1.74
N GLN A 420 -32.20 -3.33 -1.38
CA GLN A 420 -32.98 -4.56 -1.21
C GLN A 420 -33.78 -4.60 0.12
N ALA A 421 -33.70 -3.54 0.92
CA ALA A 421 -34.35 -3.40 2.23
C ALA A 421 -35.14 -2.08 2.37
N GLY A 422 -35.53 -1.46 1.25
CA GLY A 422 -36.50 -0.35 1.20
C GLY A 422 -35.90 1.06 1.16
N GLN A 423 -34.57 1.22 1.06
CA GLN A 423 -33.96 2.53 0.84
C GLN A 423 -34.05 2.91 -0.65
N PRO A 424 -34.68 4.06 -0.99
CA PRO A 424 -34.91 4.44 -2.37
C PRO A 424 -33.62 4.87 -3.07
N TYR A 425 -33.59 4.75 -4.40
CA TYR A 425 -32.52 5.32 -5.23
C TYR A 425 -32.47 6.85 -5.07
N PRO A 426 -31.27 7.47 -4.98
CA PRO A 426 -31.10 8.90 -4.74
C PRO A 426 -31.37 9.74 -6.01
N ILE A 427 -32.64 9.85 -6.40
CA ILE A 427 -33.07 10.57 -7.62
C ILE A 427 -33.37 12.06 -7.39
N PHE A 428 -33.17 12.56 -6.17
CA PHE A 428 -33.55 13.91 -5.76
C PHE A 428 -32.74 15.03 -6.46
N MET A 429 -31.55 14.73 -7.01
CA MET A 429 -30.73 15.72 -7.72
C MET A 429 -31.37 16.21 -9.03
N LEU A 430 -32.52 15.65 -9.42
CA LEU A 430 -33.32 16.15 -10.55
C LEU A 430 -33.86 17.55 -10.30
N ASN A 431 -34.35 17.81 -9.09
CA ASN A 431 -35.03 19.05 -8.72
C ASN A 431 -34.39 19.75 -7.51
N ASP A 432 -33.45 19.09 -6.84
CA ASP A 432 -32.86 19.55 -5.59
C ASP A 432 -31.33 19.38 -5.60
N SER A 433 -30.70 19.71 -4.48
CA SER A 433 -29.27 19.58 -4.21
C SER A 433 -29.07 18.86 -2.89
N LEU A 434 -28.02 18.04 -2.78
CA LEU A 434 -27.66 17.50 -1.48
C LEU A 434 -27.12 18.63 -0.61
N GLN A 435 -27.65 18.75 0.60
CA GLN A 435 -27.20 19.73 1.58
C GLN A 435 -26.88 19.03 2.90
N THR A 436 -25.76 19.41 3.50
CA THR A 436 -25.35 18.95 4.82
C THR A 436 -24.79 20.11 5.63
N GLU A 437 -25.01 20.07 6.94
CA GLU A 437 -24.42 21.00 7.89
C GLU A 437 -23.46 20.24 8.79
N PHE A 438 -22.37 20.88 9.18
CA PHE A 438 -21.42 20.34 10.15
C PHE A 438 -20.89 21.45 11.05
N THR A 439 -20.42 21.08 12.23
CA THR A 439 -19.89 22.02 13.22
C THR A 439 -18.45 21.66 13.55
N LEU A 440 -17.59 22.66 13.57
CA LEU A 440 -16.20 22.54 14.01
C LEU A 440 -16.03 23.18 15.39
N ASP A 441 -15.48 22.43 16.34
CA ASP A 441 -15.28 22.91 17.72
C ASP A 441 -14.12 23.91 17.84
N HIS A 442 -13.24 23.94 16.84
CA HIS A 442 -12.09 24.82 16.74
C HIS A 442 -11.80 25.15 15.26
N PRO A 443 -11.06 26.23 14.97
CA PRO A 443 -10.61 26.50 13.62
C PRO A 443 -9.71 25.37 13.11
N VAL A 444 -9.85 25.00 11.84
CA VAL A 444 -9.07 23.95 11.19
C VAL A 444 -8.33 24.50 9.98
N GLU A 445 -7.11 24.03 9.76
CA GLU A 445 -6.28 24.46 8.64
C GLU A 445 -6.25 23.39 7.54
N ASN A 446 -6.15 23.83 6.28
CA ASN A 446 -5.98 22.95 5.13
C ASN A 446 -7.03 21.83 5.01
N ALA A 447 -8.28 22.10 5.38
CA ALA A 447 -9.36 21.12 5.30
C ALA A 447 -9.56 20.65 3.85
N MET A 448 -9.90 19.38 3.68
CA MET A 448 -10.22 18.78 2.39
C MET A 448 -11.53 18.00 2.47
N LEU A 449 -12.26 17.93 1.37
CA LEU A 449 -13.35 16.99 1.18
C LEU A 449 -12.83 15.79 0.37
N CYS A 450 -12.80 14.61 0.98
CA CYS A 450 -12.68 13.35 0.27
C CYS A 450 -14.06 13.01 -0.33
N TYR A 451 -14.19 13.20 -1.65
CA TYR A 451 -15.46 13.16 -2.38
C TYR A 451 -15.45 12.05 -3.43
N THR A 452 -16.28 11.03 -3.26
CA THR A 452 -16.43 9.95 -4.25
C THR A 452 -17.76 10.11 -4.97
N THR A 453 -17.75 10.18 -6.30
CA THR A 453 -18.95 10.39 -7.13
C THR A 453 -19.00 9.45 -8.31
N THR A 454 -20.19 8.90 -8.60
CA THR A 454 -20.46 8.03 -9.75
C THR A 454 -21.88 8.27 -10.25
N GLY A 455 -22.03 8.44 -11.56
CA GLY A 455 -23.33 8.61 -12.22
C GLY A 455 -23.89 7.28 -12.72
N HIS A 456 -25.21 7.11 -12.62
CA HIS A 456 -25.91 5.86 -12.93
C HIS A 456 -27.15 6.10 -13.80
N GLY A 457 -27.60 5.04 -14.46
CA GLY A 457 -28.76 5.06 -15.36
C GLY A 457 -28.41 4.34 -16.67
N GLY A 458 -28.57 3.02 -16.69
CA GLY A 458 -28.04 2.12 -17.73
C GLY A 458 -28.75 2.14 -19.08
N TRP A 459 -29.02 3.31 -19.64
CA TRP A 459 -29.50 3.49 -21.02
C TRP A 459 -28.76 4.65 -21.69
N GLY A 460 -28.82 4.76 -23.02
CA GLY A 460 -28.01 5.74 -23.76
C GLY A 460 -28.20 7.21 -23.38
N GLY A 461 -29.33 7.58 -22.75
CA GLY A 461 -29.59 8.93 -22.24
C GLY A 461 -29.41 9.09 -20.73
N GLY A 462 -29.07 8.03 -20.02
CA GLY A 462 -28.90 8.05 -18.57
C GLY A 462 -27.52 8.52 -18.15
N ASP A 463 -27.39 8.89 -16.88
CA ASP A 463 -26.20 9.60 -16.38
C ASP A 463 -24.96 8.70 -16.28
N GLU A 464 -25.13 7.37 -16.38
CA GLU A 464 -24.01 6.43 -16.52
C GLU A 464 -23.14 6.77 -17.75
N PHE A 465 -23.78 7.06 -18.89
CA PHE A 465 -23.12 7.26 -20.18
C PHE A 465 -23.13 8.71 -20.65
N ASN A 466 -23.49 9.66 -19.79
CA ASN A 466 -23.56 11.08 -20.14
C ASN A 466 -22.87 11.96 -19.09
N LYS A 467 -21.92 12.79 -19.56
CA LYS A 467 -21.13 13.72 -18.73
C LYS A 467 -22.03 14.72 -18.00
N LYS A 468 -21.96 14.75 -16.67
CA LYS A 468 -22.63 15.75 -15.81
C LYS A 468 -21.64 16.49 -14.93
N THR A 469 -21.83 17.78 -14.74
CA THR A 469 -21.00 18.59 -13.84
C THR A 469 -21.37 18.33 -12.38
N ASN A 470 -20.38 18.06 -11.53
CA ASN A 470 -20.50 18.06 -10.09
C ASN A 470 -19.97 19.39 -9.56
N THR A 471 -20.81 20.13 -8.85
CA THR A 471 -20.46 21.44 -8.26
C THR A 471 -20.52 21.36 -6.75
N ILE A 472 -19.40 21.67 -6.10
CA ILE A 472 -19.26 21.71 -4.64
C ILE A 472 -19.30 23.15 -4.16
N ILE A 473 -20.17 23.44 -3.20
CA ILE A 473 -20.39 24.78 -2.64
C ILE A 473 -20.22 24.71 -1.13
N LEU A 474 -19.40 25.58 -0.56
CA LEU A 474 -19.18 25.72 0.87
C LEU A 474 -19.59 27.13 1.31
N ASP A 475 -20.49 27.21 2.30
CA ASP A 475 -21.01 28.47 2.85
C ASP A 475 -21.53 29.45 1.78
N GLY A 476 -22.20 28.90 0.76
CA GLY A 476 -22.76 29.64 -0.36
C GLY A 476 -21.75 30.06 -1.43
N ARG A 477 -20.47 29.72 -1.28
CA ARG A 477 -19.42 29.97 -2.29
C ARG A 477 -19.06 28.70 -3.03
N GLU A 478 -19.04 28.77 -4.36
CA GLU A 478 -18.55 27.66 -5.17
C GLU A 478 -17.06 27.42 -4.90
N VAL A 479 -16.71 26.16 -4.60
CA VAL A 479 -15.35 25.71 -4.38
C VAL A 479 -14.77 25.17 -5.68
N ILE A 480 -15.49 24.26 -6.34
CA ILE A 480 -15.08 23.64 -7.59
C ILE A 480 -16.30 23.14 -8.38
N THR A 481 -16.16 23.15 -9.70
CA THR A 481 -17.03 22.44 -10.63
C THR A 481 -16.18 21.57 -11.55
N PHE A 482 -16.54 20.29 -11.71
CA PHE A 482 -15.81 19.35 -12.57
C PHE A 482 -16.74 18.27 -13.15
N ILE A 483 -16.28 17.52 -14.14
CA ILE A 483 -17.03 16.40 -14.74
C ILE A 483 -16.32 15.09 -14.38
N PRO A 484 -16.92 14.23 -13.54
CA PRO A 484 -16.32 12.96 -13.18
C PRO A 484 -16.56 11.96 -14.33
N TRP A 485 -15.50 11.53 -15.02
CA TRP A 485 -15.61 10.75 -16.26
C TRP A 485 -14.38 9.86 -16.50
N ARG A 486 -14.61 8.67 -17.06
CA ARG A 486 -13.58 7.68 -17.42
C ARG A 486 -13.72 7.28 -18.88
N ASP A 487 -12.60 7.28 -19.61
CA ASP A 487 -12.53 7.00 -21.06
C ASP A 487 -11.66 5.77 -21.40
N ASP A 488 -11.28 4.98 -20.40
CA ASP A 488 -10.33 3.87 -20.52
C ASP A 488 -10.90 2.52 -20.08
N CYS A 489 -12.24 2.40 -20.02
CA CYS A 489 -12.91 1.21 -19.53
C CYS A 489 -12.61 -0.06 -20.35
N GLY A 490 -12.33 0.08 -21.66
CA GLY A 490 -11.89 -1.04 -22.51
C GLY A 490 -10.60 -1.73 -22.03
N THR A 491 -9.78 -1.06 -21.21
CA THR A 491 -8.57 -1.65 -20.60
C THR A 491 -8.90 -2.85 -19.70
N TYR A 492 -10.13 -2.91 -19.18
CA TYR A 492 -10.55 -3.92 -18.19
C TYR A 492 -11.40 -5.04 -18.82
N ARG A 493 -11.35 -5.23 -20.14
CA ARG A 493 -12.19 -6.20 -20.86
C ARG A 493 -12.09 -7.63 -20.29
N ASN A 494 -10.89 -8.06 -19.88
CA ASN A 494 -10.65 -9.39 -19.30
C ASN A 494 -11.34 -9.62 -17.94
N ASN A 495 -11.84 -8.57 -17.30
CA ASN A 495 -12.64 -8.67 -16.06
C ASN A 495 -14.13 -8.83 -16.35
N ASN A 496 -14.56 -9.03 -17.60
CA ASN A 496 -15.95 -8.84 -18.01
C ASN A 496 -16.49 -9.94 -18.94
N PRO A 497 -16.42 -11.23 -18.56
CA PRO A 497 -16.85 -12.36 -19.41
C PRO A 497 -18.33 -12.33 -19.83
N CYS A 498 -19.21 -11.69 -19.06
CA CYS A 498 -20.65 -11.58 -19.35
C CYS A 498 -21.08 -10.25 -19.98
N SER A 499 -20.14 -9.36 -20.28
CA SER A 499 -20.52 -8.06 -20.81
C SER A 499 -21.19 -8.18 -22.18
N GLY A 500 -22.29 -7.43 -22.37
CA GLY A 500 -23.06 -7.44 -23.61
C GLY A 500 -22.26 -6.83 -24.76
N ASN A 501 -22.21 -7.51 -25.90
CA ASN A 501 -21.50 -7.03 -27.10
C ASN A 501 -22.50 -6.42 -28.09
N PHE A 502 -22.14 -5.29 -28.67
CA PHE A 502 -22.96 -4.54 -29.62
C PHE A 502 -22.52 -4.81 -31.07
N ALA A 503 -23.41 -4.55 -32.04
CA ALA A 503 -23.16 -4.81 -33.45
C ALA A 503 -22.01 -3.98 -34.07
N ASN A 504 -21.59 -2.91 -33.40
CA ASN A 504 -20.44 -2.08 -33.80
C ASN A 504 -19.10 -2.62 -33.28
N GLY A 505 -19.09 -3.76 -32.60
CA GLY A 505 -17.89 -4.41 -32.05
C GLY A 505 -17.48 -3.96 -30.66
N LEU A 506 -18.18 -2.98 -30.04
CA LEU A 506 -17.93 -2.59 -28.65
C LEU A 506 -18.64 -3.54 -27.68
N SER A 507 -18.02 -3.78 -26.53
CA SER A 507 -18.67 -4.38 -25.37
C SER A 507 -19.18 -3.30 -24.41
N SER A 508 -20.24 -3.58 -23.65
CA SER A 508 -20.76 -2.65 -22.64
C SER A 508 -19.69 -2.26 -21.61
N SER A 509 -18.82 -3.19 -21.24
CA SER A 509 -17.66 -2.97 -20.37
C SER A 509 -16.69 -1.91 -20.89
N ASP A 510 -16.69 -1.67 -22.21
CA ASP A 510 -15.69 -0.82 -22.86
C ASP A 510 -16.15 0.63 -22.93
N LEU A 511 -17.45 0.88 -22.73
CA LEU A 511 -18.04 2.21 -22.80
C LEU A 511 -17.50 3.13 -21.70
N SER A 512 -17.12 4.34 -22.10
CA SER A 512 -16.83 5.44 -21.20
C SER A 512 -18.03 5.76 -20.30
N ARG A 513 -17.76 6.16 -19.06
CA ARG A 513 -18.76 6.28 -18.01
C ARG A 513 -18.50 7.43 -17.06
N SER A 514 -19.54 7.82 -16.32
CA SER A 514 -19.49 8.81 -15.24
C SER A 514 -18.73 8.29 -14.01
N ASN A 515 -17.41 8.22 -14.15
CA ASN A 515 -16.37 8.00 -13.12
C ASN A 515 -16.12 6.56 -12.65
N TRP A 516 -16.58 5.57 -13.40
CA TRP A 516 -16.36 4.18 -13.04
C TRP A 516 -16.25 3.29 -14.28
N CYS A 517 -15.59 2.14 -14.14
CA CYS A 517 -15.58 1.10 -15.15
C CYS A 517 -15.88 -0.25 -14.46
N PRO A 518 -16.60 -1.18 -15.11
CA PRO A 518 -16.82 -2.52 -14.59
C PRO A 518 -15.49 -3.25 -14.29
N GLY A 519 -15.31 -3.68 -13.05
CA GLY A 519 -14.08 -4.31 -12.57
C GLY A 519 -13.01 -3.35 -12.08
N THR A 520 -13.36 -2.11 -11.66
CA THR A 520 -12.41 -1.13 -11.10
C THR A 520 -12.88 -0.48 -9.80
N VAL A 521 -11.93 0.12 -9.08
CA VAL A 521 -12.20 1.12 -8.04
C VAL A 521 -12.60 2.45 -8.68
N THR A 522 -13.44 3.24 -8.00
CA THR A 522 -13.57 4.68 -8.24
C THR A 522 -12.75 5.44 -7.21
N ASN A 523 -11.76 6.20 -7.66
CA ASN A 523 -10.93 7.01 -6.77
C ASN A 523 -11.75 8.20 -6.24
N PRO A 524 -11.56 8.58 -4.96
CA PRO A 524 -12.10 9.84 -4.45
C PRO A 524 -11.36 11.04 -5.05
N GLU A 525 -12.06 12.15 -5.18
CA GLU A 525 -11.48 13.47 -5.40
C GLU A 525 -11.15 14.10 -4.05
N TYR A 526 -9.94 14.62 -3.90
CA TYR A 526 -9.50 15.36 -2.71
C TYR A 526 -9.62 16.86 -2.95
N ILE A 527 -10.75 17.43 -2.54
CA ILE A 527 -11.12 18.81 -2.85
C ILE A 527 -10.69 19.71 -1.70
N TYR A 528 -9.74 20.61 -1.95
CA TYR A 528 -9.27 21.56 -0.96
C TYR A 528 -10.36 22.58 -0.59
N LEU A 529 -10.72 22.63 0.70
CA LEU A 529 -11.70 23.57 1.25
C LEU A 529 -11.05 24.79 1.92
N GLY A 530 -9.74 24.74 2.16
CA GLY A 530 -9.00 25.82 2.82
C GLY A 530 -9.06 25.78 4.34
N ASN A 531 -8.79 26.92 4.97
CA ASN A 531 -8.90 27.07 6.41
C ASN A 531 -10.36 27.37 6.76
N LEU A 532 -10.93 26.64 7.71
CA LEU A 532 -12.30 26.82 8.16
C LEU A 532 -12.31 27.33 9.60
N ALA A 533 -13.23 28.26 9.89
CA ALA A 533 -13.38 28.79 11.23
C ALA A 533 -14.05 27.75 12.16
N ALA A 534 -13.98 27.97 13.48
CA ALA A 534 -14.86 27.26 14.39
C ALA A 534 -16.32 27.66 14.12
N GLY A 535 -17.26 26.74 14.34
CA GLY A 535 -18.69 26.98 14.21
C GLY A 535 -19.34 26.17 13.09
N LYS A 536 -20.53 26.60 12.68
CA LYS A 536 -21.37 25.91 11.69
C LYS A 536 -20.96 26.24 10.27
N HIS A 537 -20.87 25.21 9.45
CA HIS A 537 -20.63 25.29 8.02
C HIS A 537 -21.71 24.53 7.25
N LYS A 538 -21.99 24.98 6.02
CA LYS A 538 -22.93 24.32 5.12
C LYS A 538 -22.24 23.93 3.83
N LEU A 539 -22.25 22.64 3.53
CA LEU A 539 -21.78 22.08 2.26
C LEU A 539 -22.98 21.71 1.39
N THR A 540 -22.89 22.01 0.09
CA THR A 540 -23.92 21.69 -0.89
C THR A 540 -23.28 21.06 -2.13
N VAL A 541 -23.88 19.97 -2.62
CA VAL A 541 -23.50 19.30 -3.86
C VAL A 541 -24.61 19.46 -4.87
N LYS A 542 -24.29 20.00 -6.04
CA LYS A 542 -25.22 20.16 -7.18
C LYS A 542 -24.76 19.32 -8.36
N ILE A 543 -25.70 18.57 -8.93
CA ILE A 543 -25.48 17.77 -10.13
C ILE A 543 -26.71 17.92 -11.02
N PRO A 544 -26.59 18.27 -12.31
CA PRO A 544 -27.73 18.38 -13.21
C PRO A 544 -28.18 16.97 -13.66
N GLN A 545 -28.84 16.25 -12.75
CA GLN A 545 -29.27 14.87 -12.97
C GLN A 545 -30.14 14.75 -14.25
N GLY A 546 -29.91 13.71 -15.03
CA GLY A 546 -30.69 13.40 -16.23
C GLY A 546 -32.16 13.11 -15.91
N LYS A 547 -33.04 13.50 -16.85
CA LYS A 547 -34.47 13.18 -16.77
C LYS A 547 -34.70 11.68 -16.95
N PRO A 548 -35.73 11.12 -16.32
CA PRO A 548 -36.09 9.71 -16.51
C PRO A 548 -36.57 9.43 -17.93
N ALA A 549 -36.47 8.17 -18.35
CA ALA A 549 -36.97 7.66 -19.62
C ALA A 549 -37.74 6.36 -19.39
N GLY A 550 -39.07 6.40 -19.48
CA GLY A 550 -39.91 5.26 -19.13
C GLY A 550 -39.77 4.89 -17.65
N SER A 551 -39.41 3.63 -17.36
CA SER A 551 -39.12 3.16 -16.00
C SER A 551 -37.68 3.39 -15.54
N SER A 552 -36.82 3.94 -16.40
CA SER A 552 -35.41 4.15 -16.10
C SER A 552 -35.16 5.54 -15.50
N ASN A 553 -34.39 5.58 -14.41
CA ASN A 553 -34.03 6.81 -13.70
C ASN A 553 -32.51 6.98 -13.67
N SER A 554 -32.04 8.22 -13.84
CA SER A 554 -30.66 8.58 -13.51
C SER A 554 -30.58 8.81 -12.01
N TYR A 555 -29.47 8.44 -11.39
CA TYR A 555 -29.19 8.75 -9.99
C TYR A 555 -27.69 8.87 -9.76
N TRP A 556 -27.31 9.45 -8.62
CA TRP A 556 -25.92 9.69 -8.28
C TRP A 556 -25.59 9.12 -6.91
N CYS A 557 -24.64 8.20 -6.90
CA CYS A 557 -24.02 7.73 -5.66
C CYS A 557 -22.86 8.68 -5.34
N ILE A 558 -22.97 9.43 -4.25
CA ILE A 558 -21.97 10.39 -3.80
C ILE A 558 -21.70 10.20 -2.31
N SER A 559 -20.44 10.25 -1.92
CA SER A 559 -20.02 10.26 -0.51
C SER A 559 -19.04 11.40 -0.28
N GLY A 560 -19.09 12.00 0.91
CA GLY A 560 -18.27 13.13 1.27
C GLY A 560 -17.82 13.03 2.71
N THR A 561 -16.50 13.04 2.92
CA THR A 561 -15.87 13.02 4.23
C THR A 561 -14.95 14.23 4.36
N LEU A 562 -15.17 15.05 5.39
CA LEU A 562 -14.26 16.13 5.72
C LEU A 562 -13.00 15.56 6.36
N LEU A 563 -11.84 16.00 5.89
CA LEU A 563 -10.50 15.67 6.36
C LEU A 563 -9.84 16.93 6.90
N TYR A 564 -9.36 16.92 8.15
CA TYR A 564 -8.70 18.08 8.77
C TYR A 564 -7.76 17.73 9.93
#